data_AF-A0A1E7YKH2-F1
#
_entry.id   AF-A0A1E7YKH2-F1
#
_cell.length_a   1.000
_cell.length_b   1.000
_cell.length_c   1.000
_cell.angle_alpha   90.00
_cell.angle_beta   90.00
_cell.angle_gamma   90.00
#
_symmetry.space_group_name_H-M   'P 1'
#
loop_
_entity.id
_entity.type
_entity.pdbx_description
1 polymer ?
#
loop_
_entity_poly.entity_id
_entity_poly.type
_entity_poly.pdbx_seq_one_letter_code
_entity_poly.pdbx_strand_id
1 'polypeptide(L)'
;MPIIPGSAVKGLARASAEYIEQQSGNISRAAITWLFGEGGDTGEGGGVYYHDAWWCDGNQQPPFVAEIVTPHHSEYYQEGKGPDSDMDSPTPAPQIAVQGSFYFVIEGAPEWTAVAAALLQAGLTQWGVGGKKSSGYGIFRPKQ
;
A
#
# COMPACT_ATOMS: atom_id res chain seq x y z
N MET A 1 -6.08 15.28 8.31
CA MET A 1 -6.44 13.85 8.49
C MET A 1 -5.59 13.02 7.53
N PRO A 2 -5.05 11.86 7.93
CA PRO A 2 -4.25 11.03 7.04
C PRO A 2 -5.13 10.45 5.92
N ILE A 3 -4.53 10.33 4.73
CA ILE A 3 -5.15 9.79 3.53
C ILE A 3 -4.21 8.77 2.90
N ILE A 4 -4.77 7.78 2.21
CA ILE A 4 -4.01 6.90 1.31
C ILE A 4 -4.40 7.32 -0.12
N PRO A 5 -3.46 7.82 -0.94
CA PRO A 5 -3.78 8.27 -2.28
C PRO A 5 -4.40 7.17 -3.15
N GLY A 6 -5.38 7.50 -3.96
CA GLY A 6 -6.06 6.58 -4.88
C GLY A 6 -5.10 5.94 -5.89
N SER A 7 -4.01 6.64 -6.23
CA SER A 7 -2.91 6.08 -7.02
C SER A 7 -2.18 4.94 -6.30
N ALA A 8 -1.97 5.05 -4.98
CA ALA A 8 -1.37 3.98 -4.17
C ALA A 8 -2.35 2.80 -4.01
N VAL A 9 -3.65 3.09 -3.85
CA VAL A 9 -4.71 2.07 -3.83
C VAL A 9 -4.74 1.30 -5.15
N LYS A 10 -4.79 2.02 -6.28
CA LYS A 10 -4.74 1.45 -7.64
C LYS A 10 -3.49 0.61 -7.85
N GLY A 11 -2.32 1.14 -7.47
CA GLY A 11 -1.04 0.45 -7.63
C GLY A 11 -0.98 -0.86 -6.86
N LEU A 12 -1.47 -0.88 -5.61
CA LEU A 12 -1.53 -2.11 -4.81
C LEU A 12 -2.49 -3.14 -5.41
N ALA A 13 -3.68 -2.72 -5.82
CA ALA A 13 -4.65 -3.60 -6.47
C ALA A 13 -4.08 -4.20 -7.78
N ARG A 14 -3.36 -3.39 -8.57
CA ARG A 14 -2.67 -3.85 -9.79
C ARG A 14 -1.61 -4.89 -9.48
N ALA A 15 -0.73 -4.61 -8.52
CA ALA A 15 0.31 -5.56 -8.10
C ALA A 15 -0.30 -6.89 -7.61
N SER A 16 -1.43 -6.83 -6.90
CA SER A 16 -2.17 -8.03 -6.51
C SER A 16 -2.71 -8.81 -7.69
N ALA A 17 -3.25 -8.12 -8.69
CA ALA A 17 -3.77 -8.74 -9.90
C ALA A 17 -2.67 -9.44 -10.69
N GLU A 18 -1.54 -8.77 -10.90
CA GLU A 18 -0.37 -9.30 -11.61
C GLU A 18 0.22 -10.51 -10.88
N TYR A 19 0.27 -10.48 -9.55
CA TYR A 19 0.68 -11.65 -8.76
C TYR A 19 -0.27 -12.84 -8.94
N ILE A 20 -1.59 -12.63 -8.85
CA ILE A 20 -2.59 -13.69 -9.00
C ILE A 20 -2.58 -14.27 -10.41
N GLU A 21 -2.42 -13.43 -11.44
CA GLU A 21 -2.24 -13.86 -12.83
C GLU A 21 -1.04 -14.81 -12.95
N GLN A 22 0.12 -14.41 -12.42
CA GLN A 22 1.34 -15.21 -12.50
C GLN A 22 1.25 -16.53 -11.73
N GLN A 23 0.58 -16.54 -10.57
CA GLN A 23 0.51 -17.73 -9.72
C GLN A 23 -0.57 -18.73 -10.15
N SER A 24 -1.71 -18.24 -10.65
CA SER A 24 -2.90 -19.09 -10.85
C SER A 24 -3.62 -18.89 -12.18
N GLY A 25 -3.41 -17.75 -12.86
CA GLY A 25 -4.20 -17.39 -14.04
C GLY A 25 -5.67 -17.09 -13.76
N ASN A 26 -6.08 -16.99 -12.48
CA ASN A 26 -7.47 -16.71 -12.08
C ASN A 26 -7.97 -15.31 -12.48
N ILE A 27 -7.06 -14.44 -12.93
CA ILE A 27 -7.38 -13.19 -13.60
C ILE A 27 -6.56 -13.11 -14.89
N SER A 28 -7.22 -12.74 -15.99
CA SER A 28 -6.58 -12.65 -17.30
C SER A 28 -5.87 -11.31 -17.49
N ARG A 29 -4.85 -11.28 -18.36
CA ARG A 29 -4.18 -10.03 -18.75
C ARG A 29 -5.16 -8.97 -19.25
N ALA A 30 -6.15 -9.38 -20.04
CA ALA A 30 -7.17 -8.47 -20.57
C ALA A 30 -8.00 -7.82 -19.44
N ALA A 31 -8.34 -8.59 -18.39
CA ALA A 31 -9.03 -8.04 -17.22
C ALA A 31 -8.13 -7.08 -16.43
N ILE A 32 -6.83 -7.36 -16.31
CA ILE A 32 -5.87 -6.44 -15.68
C ILE A 32 -5.77 -5.14 -16.48
N THR A 33 -5.58 -5.22 -17.80
CA THR A 33 -5.53 -4.04 -18.67
C THR A 33 -6.82 -3.23 -18.59
N TRP A 34 -7.98 -3.89 -18.59
CA TRP A 34 -9.26 -3.20 -18.41
C TRP A 34 -9.36 -2.49 -17.05
N LEU A 35 -8.99 -3.14 -15.95
CA LEU A 35 -9.11 -2.55 -14.60
C LEU A 35 -8.14 -1.40 -14.35
N PHE A 36 -6.93 -1.44 -14.92
CA PHE A 36 -5.85 -0.53 -14.55
C PHE A 36 -5.39 0.39 -15.68
N GLY A 37 -5.74 0.08 -16.92
CA GLY A 37 -5.21 0.72 -18.10
C GLY A 37 -3.78 0.29 -18.43
N GLU A 38 -3.32 0.76 -19.58
CA GLU A 38 -1.96 0.55 -20.08
C GLU A 38 -1.27 1.90 -20.31
N GLY A 39 0.01 1.97 -19.97
CA GLY A 39 0.80 3.19 -20.17
C GLY A 39 1.27 3.33 -21.61
N GLY A 40 1.72 4.53 -21.97
CA GLY A 40 2.26 4.85 -23.30
C GLY A 40 1.47 5.95 -24.00
N ASP A 41 1.99 6.42 -25.14
CA ASP A 41 1.42 7.54 -25.90
C ASP A 41 0.01 7.25 -26.44
N THR A 42 -0.31 5.96 -26.62
CA THR A 42 -1.64 5.47 -27.02
C THR A 42 -2.33 4.69 -25.89
N GLY A 43 -1.90 4.91 -24.64
CA GLY A 43 -2.41 4.21 -23.49
C GLY A 43 -3.88 4.52 -23.20
N GLU A 44 -4.59 3.54 -22.65
CA GLU A 44 -5.98 3.69 -22.23
C GLU A 44 -6.08 3.78 -20.71
N GLY A 45 -7.03 4.59 -20.23
CA GLY A 45 -7.39 4.64 -18.82
C GLY A 45 -8.06 3.34 -18.36
N GLY A 46 -7.89 2.98 -17.09
CA GLY A 46 -8.63 1.85 -16.52
C GLY A 46 -10.13 2.13 -16.42
N GLY A 47 -10.94 1.09 -16.57
CA GLY A 47 -12.40 1.13 -16.58
C GLY A 47 -13.06 1.30 -15.20
N VAL A 48 -12.28 1.45 -14.13
CA VAL A 48 -12.77 1.78 -12.78
C VAL A 48 -11.92 2.89 -12.14
N TYR A 49 -12.55 3.66 -11.26
CA TYR A 49 -11.92 4.74 -10.50
C TYR A 49 -11.53 4.27 -9.10
N TYR A 50 -10.30 4.56 -8.71
CA TYR A 50 -9.78 4.30 -7.37
C TYR A 50 -9.67 5.63 -6.64
N HIS A 51 -10.51 5.84 -5.64
CA HIS A 51 -10.53 7.07 -4.85
C HIS A 51 -9.49 7.03 -3.73
N ASP A 52 -9.14 8.21 -3.21
CA ASP A 52 -8.36 8.31 -1.98
C ASP A 52 -9.10 7.62 -0.84
N ALA A 53 -8.38 6.83 -0.04
CA ALA A 53 -8.95 6.22 1.15
C ALA A 53 -8.81 7.18 2.34
N TRP A 54 -9.94 7.49 2.96
CA TRP A 54 -10.03 8.44 4.06
C TRP A 54 -10.00 7.72 5.40
N TRP A 55 -9.20 8.23 6.34
CA TRP A 55 -9.27 7.77 7.73
C TRP A 55 -10.66 8.03 8.32
N CYS A 56 -11.25 7.03 8.99
CA CYS A 56 -12.68 7.04 9.32
C CYS A 56 -13.04 6.63 10.77
N ASP A 57 -12.08 6.63 11.71
CA ASP A 57 -12.34 6.29 13.12
C ASP A 57 -12.86 7.47 13.99
N GLY A 58 -13.17 8.60 13.37
CA GLY A 58 -13.81 9.75 14.03
C GLY A 58 -13.02 10.28 15.24
N ASN A 59 -13.65 10.33 16.42
CA ASN A 59 -13.02 10.78 17.66
C ASN A 59 -12.63 9.63 18.60
N GLN A 60 -12.70 8.37 18.15
CA GLN A 60 -12.45 7.21 19.02
C GLN A 60 -10.97 7.09 19.40
N GLN A 61 -10.07 7.51 18.52
CA GLN A 61 -8.63 7.51 18.74
C GLN A 61 -7.95 8.55 17.85
N PRO A 62 -6.87 9.21 18.29
CA PRO A 62 -6.13 10.12 17.43
C PRO A 62 -5.48 9.33 16.28
N PRO A 63 -5.50 9.86 15.04
CA PRO A 63 -4.97 9.18 13.87
C PRO A 63 -3.45 9.01 13.93
N PHE A 64 -2.74 9.91 14.61
CA PHE A 64 -1.29 9.96 14.66
C PHE A 64 -0.77 9.41 15.98
N VAL A 65 0.25 8.55 15.91
CA VAL A 65 0.93 7.98 17.06
C VAL A 65 2.44 8.19 16.95
N ALA A 66 3.10 8.45 18.08
CA ALA A 66 4.54 8.57 18.14
C ALA A 66 5.21 7.21 17.91
N GLU A 67 6.27 7.19 17.12
CA GLU A 67 7.09 6.01 16.84
C GLU A 67 8.57 6.39 16.90
N ILE A 68 9.45 5.42 17.18
CA ILE A 68 10.90 5.59 17.14
C ILE A 68 11.47 4.42 16.35
N VAL A 69 12.26 4.71 15.33
CA VAL A 69 13.14 3.72 14.69
C VAL A 69 14.56 3.97 15.20
N THR A 70 15.25 2.91 15.59
CA THR A 70 16.65 2.96 16.02
C THR A 70 17.53 2.22 15.01
N PRO A 71 17.89 2.83 13.86
CA PRO A 71 18.90 2.22 12.98
C PRO A 71 20.25 2.10 13.69
N HIS A 72 20.94 1.00 13.45
CA HIS A 72 22.30 0.78 13.94
C HIS A 72 23.36 1.34 12.97
N HIS A 73 23.13 1.33 11.65
CA HIS A 73 24.15 1.73 10.66
C HIS A 73 23.83 3.03 9.91
N SER A 74 23.60 4.13 10.61
CA SER A 74 23.33 5.43 9.97
C SER A 74 24.47 5.91 9.05
N GLU A 75 25.73 5.59 9.38
CA GLU A 75 26.93 5.98 8.61
C GLU A 75 27.09 5.17 7.31
N TYR A 76 26.72 3.88 7.31
CA TYR A 76 26.72 3.04 6.11
C TYR A 76 25.74 3.57 5.04
N TYR A 77 24.54 3.98 5.46
CA TYR A 77 23.53 4.53 4.55
C TYR A 77 23.84 5.94 4.05
N GLN A 78 24.68 6.72 4.77
CA GLN A 78 25.00 8.10 4.40
C GLN A 78 26.24 8.24 3.51
N GLU A 79 27.29 7.42 3.72
CA GLU A 79 28.59 7.65 3.06
C GLU A 79 29.18 6.43 2.35
N GLY A 80 28.56 5.25 2.41
CA GLY A 80 29.01 4.04 1.71
C GLY A 80 30.43 3.59 2.09
N LYS A 81 30.93 4.02 3.25
CA LYS A 81 32.30 3.78 3.71
C LYS A 81 32.29 3.08 5.07
N GLY A 82 32.68 1.82 5.09
CA GLY A 82 33.05 1.10 6.31
C GLY A 82 32.57 -0.35 6.31
N PRO A 83 33.34 -1.30 6.87
CA PRO A 83 32.86 -2.66 7.08
C PRO A 83 31.65 -2.66 8.03
N ASP A 84 30.68 -3.51 7.72
CA ASP A 84 29.44 -3.73 8.47
C ASP A 84 29.80 -4.22 9.88
N SER A 85 29.79 -3.30 10.84
CA SER A 85 30.15 -3.55 12.23
C SER A 85 28.85 -3.53 13.03
N ASP A 86 28.35 -4.71 13.42
CA ASP A 86 27.18 -4.92 14.30
C ASP A 86 27.28 -4.20 15.68
N MET A 87 28.34 -3.44 15.93
CA MET A 87 28.67 -2.78 17.19
C MET A 87 28.31 -1.29 17.21
N ASP A 88 27.68 -0.77 16.16
CA ASP A 88 27.29 0.64 16.09
C ASP A 88 26.13 0.95 17.07
N SER A 89 26.25 2.09 17.75
CA SER A 89 25.24 2.53 18.73
C SER A 89 23.93 2.91 18.04
N PRO A 90 22.75 2.46 18.54
CA PRO A 90 21.48 2.81 17.94
C PRO A 90 21.25 4.32 18.00
N THR A 91 20.90 4.94 16.87
CA THR A 91 20.54 6.35 16.81
C THR A 91 19.01 6.49 16.80
N PRO A 92 18.35 6.97 17.89
CA PRO A 92 16.90 7.13 17.90
C PRO A 92 16.44 8.17 16.88
N ALA A 93 15.56 7.74 15.96
CA ALA A 93 14.90 8.60 14.99
C ALA A 93 13.39 8.63 15.27
N PRO A 94 12.87 9.67 15.96
CA PRO A 94 11.45 9.85 16.19
C PRO A 94 10.69 10.06 14.88
N GLN A 95 9.53 9.42 14.75
CA GLN A 95 8.64 9.53 13.60
C GLN A 95 7.18 9.59 14.05
N ILE A 96 6.30 9.84 13.09
CA ILE A 96 4.85 9.80 13.28
C ILE A 96 4.29 8.66 12.43
N ALA A 97 3.66 7.69 13.08
CA ALA A 97 2.91 6.64 12.42
C ALA A 97 1.40 6.96 12.44
N VAL A 98 0.64 6.21 11.65
CA VAL A 98 -0.82 6.33 11.57
C VAL A 98 -1.47 5.07 12.11
N GLN A 99 -2.53 5.23 12.91
CA GLN A 99 -3.36 4.13 13.41
C GLN A 99 -4.83 4.33 13.04
N GLY A 100 -5.59 3.23 13.02
CA GLY A 100 -7.04 3.22 12.85
C GLY A 100 -7.53 2.69 11.51
N SER A 101 -8.80 2.92 11.22
CA SER A 101 -9.51 2.43 10.03
C SER A 101 -9.51 3.45 8.89
N PHE A 102 -9.57 2.91 7.68
CA PHE A 102 -9.68 3.69 6.45
C PHE A 102 -10.87 3.21 5.63
N TYR A 103 -11.55 4.14 4.98
CA TYR A 103 -12.66 3.88 4.07
C TYR A 103 -12.15 3.93 2.63
N PHE A 104 -12.17 2.77 1.95
CA PHE A 104 -11.73 2.61 0.56
C PHE A 104 -12.94 2.62 -0.36
N VAL A 105 -12.86 3.37 -1.48
CA VAL A 105 -13.94 3.48 -2.47
C VAL A 105 -13.40 3.18 -3.86
N ILE A 106 -14.08 2.26 -4.56
CA ILE A 106 -13.85 1.96 -5.97
C ILE A 106 -15.17 2.21 -6.69
N GLU A 107 -15.13 2.98 -7.77
CA GLU A 107 -16.32 3.39 -8.53
C GLU A 107 -16.23 2.88 -9.98
N GLY A 108 -17.35 2.39 -10.51
CA GLY A 108 -17.44 1.84 -11.85
C GLY A 108 -18.59 0.83 -11.97
N ALA A 109 -18.56 0.01 -13.03
CA ALA A 109 -19.54 -1.04 -13.23
C ALA A 109 -19.47 -2.10 -12.09
N PRO A 110 -20.61 -2.52 -11.50
CA PRO A 110 -20.64 -3.37 -10.31
C PRO A 110 -19.79 -4.64 -10.41
N GLU A 111 -19.85 -5.34 -11.54
CA GLU A 111 -19.10 -6.56 -11.79
C GLU A 111 -17.58 -6.35 -11.72
N TRP A 112 -17.09 -5.17 -12.14
CA TRP A 112 -15.67 -4.83 -12.14
C TRP A 112 -15.22 -4.26 -10.79
N THR A 113 -16.07 -3.48 -10.13
CA THR A 113 -15.77 -2.95 -8.79
C THR A 113 -15.62 -4.07 -7.76
N ALA A 114 -16.42 -5.15 -7.85
CA ALA A 114 -16.31 -6.31 -6.98
C ALA A 114 -14.95 -7.02 -7.15
N VAL A 115 -14.51 -7.22 -8.40
CA VAL A 115 -13.20 -7.81 -8.70
C VAL A 115 -12.08 -6.91 -8.18
N ALA A 116 -12.13 -5.61 -8.47
CA ALA A 116 -11.15 -4.64 -8.01
C ALA A 116 -11.05 -4.57 -6.48
N ALA A 117 -12.18 -4.64 -5.77
CA ALA A 117 -12.23 -4.66 -4.32
C ALA A 117 -11.60 -5.93 -3.74
N ALA A 118 -11.86 -7.09 -4.33
CA ALA A 118 -11.25 -8.35 -3.91
C ALA A 118 -9.73 -8.35 -4.10
N LEU A 119 -9.24 -7.81 -5.24
CA LEU A 119 -7.81 -7.63 -5.52
C LEU A 119 -7.16 -6.67 -4.53
N LEU A 120 -7.81 -5.54 -4.26
CA LEU A 120 -7.32 -4.58 -3.27
C LEU A 120 -7.26 -5.20 -1.88
N GLN A 121 -8.30 -5.92 -1.45
CA GLN A 121 -8.34 -6.59 -0.15
C GLN A 121 -7.23 -7.63 -0.01
N ALA A 122 -6.98 -8.43 -1.05
CA ALA A 122 -5.86 -9.37 -1.06
C ALA A 122 -4.53 -8.64 -0.88
N GLY A 123 -4.27 -7.59 -1.66
CA GLY A 123 -3.03 -6.81 -1.53
C GLY A 123 -2.87 -6.12 -0.17
N LEU A 124 -3.95 -5.55 0.38
CA LEU A 124 -3.97 -4.88 1.67
C LEU A 124 -3.66 -5.82 2.84
N THR A 125 -4.14 -7.06 2.77
CA THR A 125 -3.92 -8.07 3.81
C THR A 125 -2.55 -8.75 3.69
N GLN A 126 -2.05 -8.95 2.46
CA GLN A 126 -0.82 -9.70 2.22
C GLN A 126 0.44 -8.83 2.24
N TRP A 127 0.43 -7.67 1.59
CA TRP A 127 1.61 -6.80 1.46
C TRP A 127 1.45 -5.46 2.16
N GLY A 128 0.22 -4.95 2.22
CA GLY A 128 -0.06 -3.63 2.77
C GLY A 128 0.28 -2.47 1.85
N VAL A 129 0.01 -1.25 2.32
CA VAL A 129 0.23 0.02 1.60
C VAL A 129 1.02 1.01 2.46
N GLY A 130 1.85 1.84 1.83
CA GLY A 130 2.70 2.81 2.49
C GLY A 130 4.15 2.35 2.70
N GLY A 131 4.80 2.95 3.70
CA GLY A 131 6.22 2.72 4.03
C GLY A 131 6.43 1.57 5.01
N LYS A 132 7.69 1.09 5.10
CA LYS A 132 8.15 0.07 6.07
C LYS A 132 7.34 -1.24 6.10
N LYS A 133 6.76 -1.65 4.97
CA LYS A 133 5.92 -2.86 4.86
C LYS A 133 6.64 -4.15 5.27
N SER A 134 7.94 -4.24 4.99
CA SER A 134 8.78 -5.37 5.40
C SER A 134 8.92 -5.53 6.92
N SER A 135 8.68 -4.46 7.68
CA SER A 135 8.67 -4.46 9.15
C SER A 135 7.25 -4.56 9.72
N GLY A 136 6.25 -4.90 8.90
CA GLY A 136 4.86 -5.12 9.32
C GLY A 136 3.95 -3.88 9.30
N TYR A 137 4.45 -2.72 8.87
CA TYR A 137 3.62 -1.51 8.75
C TYR A 137 2.69 -1.56 7.54
N GLY A 138 1.55 -0.86 7.65
CA GLY A 138 0.64 -0.67 6.52
C GLY A 138 -0.17 -1.90 6.13
N ILE A 139 -0.20 -2.94 6.97
CA ILE A 139 -1.08 -4.11 6.81
C ILE A 139 -2.49 -3.77 7.30
N PHE A 140 -3.49 -4.12 6.51
CA PHE A 140 -4.90 -3.89 6.85
C PHE A 140 -5.65 -5.21 6.97
N ARG A 141 -6.76 -5.19 7.70
CA ARG A 141 -7.72 -6.29 7.76
C ARG A 141 -9.12 -5.75 7.50
N PRO A 142 -10.01 -6.51 6.85
CA PRO A 142 -11.41 -6.14 6.73
C PRO A 142 -12.00 -5.90 8.12
N LYS A 143 -12.82 -4.86 8.25
CA LYS A 143 -13.61 -4.64 9.46
C LYS A 143 -14.67 -5.75 9.55
N GLN A 144 -14.69 -6.47 10.66
CA GLN A 144 -15.68 -7.50 10.95
C GLN A 144 -17.06 -6.89 11.19
#